data_AF-A0A1Y4VZA7-F1
#
_entry.id   AF-A0A1Y4VZA7-F1
#
_cell.length_a   1.000
_cell.length_b   1.000
_cell.length_c   1.000
_cell.angle_alpha   90.00
_cell.angle_beta   90.00
_cell.angle_gamma   90.00
#
_symmetry.space_group_name_H-M   'P 1'
#
loop_
_entity.id
_entity.type
_entity.pdbx_description
1 polymer ?
#
loop_
_entity_poly.entity_id
_entity_poly.type
_entity_poly.pdbx_seq_one_letter_code
_entity_poly.pdbx_strand_id
1 'polypeptide(L)'
;MSDTLNQLYNRFYTPLPMAECEQEIEDCHRQLIERLERAERKLVLQIIDAQNLITEERSLDSFLCGFKLAWELAYELNHFEMDRHRFPSEGTEKDA
;
A
#
# COMPACT_ATOMS: atom_id res chain seq x y z
N MET A 1 15.71 6.14 6.85
CA MET A 1 15.95 5.31 5.64
C MET A 1 17.37 5.53 5.18
N SER A 2 18.06 4.50 4.67
CA SER A 2 19.37 4.70 4.04
C SER A 2 19.22 5.51 2.74
N ASP A 3 20.28 6.19 2.31
CA ASP A 3 20.27 6.99 1.08
C ASP A 3 19.84 6.17 -0.14
N THR A 4 20.23 4.90 -0.21
CA THR A 4 19.84 3.97 -1.27
C THR A 4 18.33 3.71 -1.29
N LEU A 5 17.68 3.54 -0.13
CA LEU A 5 16.25 3.31 -0.06
C LEU A 5 15.45 4.55 -0.48
N ASN A 6 15.93 5.75 -0.12
CA ASN A 6 15.33 7.00 -0.59
C ASN A 6 15.45 7.15 -2.12
N GLN A 7 16.61 6.82 -2.69
CA GLN A 7 16.81 6.86 -4.14
C GLN A 7 15.87 5.88 -4.88
N LEU A 8 15.70 4.67 -4.35
CA LEU A 8 14.77 3.69 -4.90
C LEU A 8 13.32 4.19 -4.80
N TYR A 9 12.91 4.69 -3.63
CA TYR A 9 11.58 5.26 -3.45
C TYR A 9 11.31 6.38 -4.46
N ASN A 10 12.19 7.37 -4.54
CA ASN A 10 12.03 8.49 -5.47
C ASN A 10 12.02 8.08 -6.95
N ARG A 11 12.67 6.95 -7.29
CA ARG A 11 12.69 6.42 -8.66
C ARG A 11 11.40 5.71 -9.04
N PHE A 12 10.77 5.01 -8.10
CA PHE A 12 9.60 4.16 -8.38
C PHE A 12 8.27 4.77 -7.93
N TYR A 13 8.29 5.72 -7.00
CA TYR A 13 7.10 6.41 -6.56
C TYR A 13 6.74 7.52 -7.55
N THR A 14 5.55 7.40 -8.15
CA THR A 14 4.92 8.50 -8.88
C THR A 14 3.74 8.97 -8.03
N PRO A 15 3.71 10.24 -7.60
CA PRO A 15 2.56 10.79 -6.91
C PRO A 15 1.28 10.61 -7.72
N LEU A 16 0.20 10.24 -7.04
CA LEU A 16 -1.11 10.15 -7.67
C LEU A 16 -1.58 11.57 -8.07
N PRO A 17 -2.18 11.75 -9.26
CA PRO A 17 -2.76 13.02 -9.63
C PRO A 17 -4.00 13.28 -8.77
N MET A 18 -3.89 14.17 -7.78
CA MET A 18 -4.95 14.48 -6.82
C MET A 18 -5.53 15.89 -6.96
N ALA A 19 -5.01 16.69 -7.89
CA ALA A 19 -5.35 18.11 -8.01
C ALA A 19 -6.84 18.37 -8.24
N GLU A 20 -7.53 17.51 -9.00
CA GLU A 20 -8.97 17.62 -9.24
C GLU A 20 -9.77 17.39 -7.95
N CYS A 21 -9.42 16.33 -7.20
CA CYS A 21 -10.05 16.03 -5.91
C CYS A 21 -9.77 17.13 -4.87
N GLU A 22 -8.54 17.65 -4.83
CA GLU A 22 -8.17 18.77 -3.94
C GLU A 22 -9.02 20.01 -4.26
N GLN A 23 -9.20 20.35 -5.53
CA GLN A 23 -10.04 21.47 -5.94
C GLN A 23 -11.51 21.24 -5.59
N GLU A 24 -12.03 20.02 -5.80
CA GLU A 24 -13.40 19.66 -5.45
C GLU A 24 -13.66 19.80 -3.93
N ILE A 25 -12.70 19.40 -3.09
CA ILE A 25 -12.79 19.57 -1.63
C ILE A 25 -12.90 21.05 -1.27
N GLU A 26 -12.07 21.91 -1.87
CA GLU A 26 -12.12 23.36 -1.61
C GLU A 26 -13.45 23.99 -2.01
N ASP A 27 -13.98 23.61 -3.19
CA ASP A 27 -15.25 24.10 -3.71
C ASP A 27 -16.43 23.64 -2.85
N CYS A 28 -16.41 22.38 -2.40
CA CYS A 28 -17.42 21.84 -1.49
C CYS A 28 -17.36 22.52 -0.12
N HIS A 29 -16.15 22.75 0.42
CA HIS A 29 -15.96 23.42 1.69
C HIS A 29 -16.52 24.85 1.67
N ARG A 30 -16.32 25.58 0.57
CA ARG A 30 -16.88 26.93 0.38
C ARG A 30 -18.41 26.91 0.38
N GLN A 31 -19.01 25.99 -0.36
CA GLN A 31 -20.47 25.83 -0.41
C GLN A 31 -21.05 25.44 0.96
N LEU A 32 -20.35 24.60 1.74
CA LEU A 32 -20.74 24.24 3.10
C LEU A 32 -20.79 25.46 4.01
N ILE A 33 -19.80 26.36 3.94
CA ILE A 33 -19.76 27.61 4.69
C ILE A 33 -20.96 28.51 4.39
N GLU A 34 -21.37 28.58 3.13
CA GLU A 34 -22.47 29.45 2.68
C GLU A 34 -23.86 28.91 3.04
N ARG A 35 -24.03 27.59 3.12
CA ARG A 35 -25.35 26.95 3.25
C ARG A 35 -25.71 26.48 4.66
N LEU A 36 -24.73 26.25 5.52
CA LEU A 36 -24.93 25.61 6.83
C LEU A 36 -24.45 26.49 7.98
N GLU A 37 -25.14 26.43 9.11
CA GLU A 37 -24.66 27.08 10.33
C GLU A 37 -23.45 26.34 10.90
N ARG A 38 -22.84 26.91 11.94
CA ARG A 38 -21.57 26.39 12.48
C ARG A 38 -21.72 24.98 13.07
N ALA A 39 -22.90 24.65 13.62
CA ALA A 39 -23.13 23.37 14.28
C ALA A 39 -23.21 22.23 13.27
N GLU A 40 -23.97 22.39 12.18
CA GLU A 40 -24.10 21.40 11.12
C GLU A 40 -22.79 21.20 10.37
N ARG A 41 -22.06 22.29 10.07
CA ARG A 41 -20.74 22.20 9.45
C ARG A 41 -19.77 21.35 10.27
N LYS A 42 -19.78 21.52 11.59
CA LYS A 42 -18.94 20.72 12.49
C LYS A 42 -19.29 19.24 12.40
N LEU A 43 -20.57 18.89 12.36
CA LEU A 43 -20.99 17.49 12.24
C LEU A 43 -20.57 16.88 10.90
N VAL A 44 -20.73 17.61 9.79
CA VAL A 44 -20.29 17.15 8.47
C VAL A 44 -18.79 16.90 8.43
N LEU A 45 -17.98 17.84 8.94
CA LEU A 45 -16.53 17.68 9.01
C LEU A 45 -16.12 16.49 9.89
N GLN A 46 -16.79 16.29 11.03
CA GLN A 46 -16.55 15.13 11.88
C GLN A 46 -16.87 13.79 11.19
N ILE A 47 -17.92 13.75 10.35
CA ILE A 47 -18.25 12.56 9.56
C ILE A 47 -17.14 12.29 8.54
N ILE A 48 -16.67 13.32 7.84
CA ILE A 48 -15.58 13.20 6.85
C ILE A 48 -14.29 12.73 7.53
N ASP A 49 -13.91 13.32 8.67
CA ASP A 49 -12.73 12.91 9.43
C ASP A 49 -12.82 11.44 9.85
N ALA A 50 -13.98 11.00 10.33
CA ALA A 50 -14.19 9.60 10.72
C ALA A 50 -14.15 8.64 9.51
N GLN A 51 -14.72 9.04 8.37
CA GLN A 51 -14.67 8.26 7.12
C GLN A 51 -13.24 8.13 6.58
N ASN A 52 -12.47 9.21 6.63
CA ASN A 52 -11.06 9.22 6.22
C ASN A 52 -10.24 8.28 7.10
N LEU A 53 -10.38 8.39 8.42
CA LEU A 53 -9.71 7.49 9.35
C LEU A 53 -10.05 6.01 9.08
N ILE A 54 -11.33 5.68 8.89
CA ILE A 54 -11.75 4.30 8.57
C ILE A 54 -11.12 3.82 7.24
N THR A 55 -11.03 4.70 6.25
CA THR A 55 -10.49 4.37 4.93
C THR A 55 -8.98 4.14 4.99
N GLU A 56 -8.25 5.01 5.69
CA GLU A 56 -6.81 4.89 5.92
C GLU A 56 -6.47 3.61 6.68
N GLU A 57 -7.14 3.35 7.81
CA GLU A 57 -6.91 2.16 8.62
C GLU A 57 -7.19 0.87 7.82
N ARG A 58 -8.30 0.83 7.07
CA ARG A 58 -8.62 -0.33 6.21
C ARG A 58 -7.60 -0.52 5.09
N SER A 59 -7.17 0.57 4.47
CA SER A 59 -6.16 0.52 3.40
C SER A 59 -4.83 0.00 3.94
N LEU A 60 -4.42 0.47 5.11
CA LEU A 60 -3.18 0.05 5.76
C LEU A 60 -3.25 -1.42 6.18
N ASP A 61 -4.32 -1.84 6.84
CA ASP A 61 -4.54 -3.23 7.24
C ASP A 61 -4.51 -4.19 6.04
N SER A 62 -5.25 -3.84 4.98
CA SER A 62 -5.27 -4.63 3.74
C SER A 62 -3.89 -4.71 3.09
N PHE A 63 -3.17 -3.59 3.02
CA PHE A 63 -1.81 -3.56 2.48
C PHE A 63 -0.86 -4.44 3.29
N LEU A 64 -0.86 -4.33 4.62
CA LEU A 64 0.01 -5.12 5.49
C LEU A 64 -0.29 -6.62 5.38
N CYS A 65 -1.56 -7.00 5.32
CA CYS A 65 -1.96 -8.38 5.13
C CYS A 65 -1.49 -8.92 3.78
N GLY A 66 -1.73 -8.18 2.70
CA GLY A 66 -1.28 -8.55 1.35
C GLY A 66 0.25 -8.63 1.24
N PHE A 67 0.97 -7.67 1.84
CA PHE A 67 2.42 -7.66 1.88
C PHE A 67 2.98 -8.86 2.63
N LYS A 68 2.42 -9.18 3.81
CA LYS A 68 2.82 -10.35 4.60
C LYS A 68 2.64 -11.64 3.79
N LEU A 69 1.49 -11.80 3.12
CA LEU A 69 1.24 -12.96 2.27
C LEU A 69 2.24 -13.05 1.11
N ALA A 70 2.49 -11.94 0.41
CA ALA A 70 3.48 -11.91 -0.68
C ALA A 70 4.89 -12.26 -0.19
N TRP A 71 5.25 -11.81 1.01
CA TRP A 71 6.52 -12.13 1.64
C TRP A 71 6.65 -13.62 1.99
N GLU A 72 5.62 -14.21 2.59
CA GLU A 72 5.57 -15.65 2.89
C GLU A 72 5.68 -16.50 1.61
N LEU A 73 4.94 -16.14 0.56
CA LEU A 73 5.03 -16.82 -0.73
C LEU A 73 6.43 -16.70 -1.37
N ALA A 74 7.05 -15.52 -1.30
CA ALA A 74 8.40 -15.33 -1.80
C ALA A 74 9.42 -16.17 -1.03
N TYR A 75 9.26 -16.28 0.29
CA TYR A 75 10.09 -17.14 1.13
C TYR A 75 9.93 -18.62 0.75
N GLU A 76 8.69 -19.10 0.61
CA GLU A 76 8.39 -20.48 0.19
C GLU A 76 8.98 -20.81 -1.19
N LEU A 77 8.86 -19.90 -2.17
CA LEU A 77 9.45 -20.06 -3.50
C LEU A 77 10.97 -20.13 -3.45
N ASN A 78 11.63 -19.24 -2.72
CA ASN A 78 13.08 -19.28 -2.54
C ASN A 78 13.54 -20.59 -1.89
N HIS A 79 12.81 -21.09 -0.89
CA HIS A 79 13.10 -22.38 -0.28
C HIS A 79 12.93 -23.55 -1.25
N PHE A 80 11.87 -23.53 -2.05
CA PHE A 80 11.64 -24.54 -3.09
C PHE A 80 12.76 -24.54 -4.15
N GLU A 81 13.24 -23.36 -4.55
CA GLU A 81 14.38 -23.21 -5.47
C GLU A 81 15.69 -23.73 -4.85
N MET A 82 15.95 -23.42 -3.58
CA MET A 82 17.12 -23.94 -2.85
C MET A 82 17.09 -25.46 -2.71
N ASP A 83 15.93 -26.06 -2.44
CA ASP A 83 15.78 -27.51 -2.33
C ASP A 83 15.91 -28.21 -3.69
N ARG A 84 15.46 -27.60 -4.79
CA ARG A 84 15.72 -28.08 -6.16
C ARG A 84 17.21 -28.04 -6.52
N HIS A 85 17.92 -26.99 -6.12
CA HIS A 85 19.34 -26.84 -6.41
C HIS A 85 20.26 -27.70 -5.51
N ARG A 86 19.74 -28.25 -4.40
CA ARG A 86 20.46 -29.24 -3.59
C ARG A 86 20.61 -30.61 -4.28
N PHE A 87 19.88 -30.88 -5.36
CA PHE A 87 20.02 -32.12 -6.13
C PHE A 87 20.51 -31.88 -7.57
N PRO A 88 21.81 -32.09 -7.82
CA PRO A 88 22.24 -32.72 -9.06
C PRO A 88 23.03 -34.04 -8.82
N SER A 89 22.53 -35.10 -9.46
CA SER A 89 23.15 -36.40 -9.80
C SER A 89 23.69 -37.31 -8.69
N GLU A 90 22.86 -38.28 -8.26
CA GLU A 90 23.33 -39.67 -8.17
C GLU A 90 22.61 -40.48 -9.25
N GLY A 91 23.11 -40.30 -10.46
CA GLY A 91 22.64 -40.98 -11.65
C GLY A 91 23.62 -40.67 -12.76
N THR A 92 24.71 -41.46 -12.82
CA THR A 92 25.20 -42.14 -14.03
C THR A 92 26.64 -42.66 -13.80
N GLU A 93 26.73 -44.00 -13.87
CA GLU A 93 27.85 -44.87 -14.28
C GLU A 93 29.17 -44.92 -13.50
N LYS A 94 29.50 -46.14 -13.04
CA LYS A 94 30.71 -46.82 -13.52
C LYS A 94 30.42 -48.31 -13.81
N ASP A 95 30.52 -48.63 -15.09
CA ASP A 95 30.61 -49.97 -15.66
C ASP A 95 31.84 -50.74 -15.14
N ALA A 96 31.68 -52.07 -15.00
CA ALA A 96 32.59 -53.19 -15.32
C ALA A 96 32.38 -54.40 -14.40
#